data_AF-A0A6P3ZDW9-F1
#
_entry.id   AF-A0A6P3ZDW9-F1
#
_cell.length_a   1.000
_cell.length_b   1.000
_cell.length_c   1.000
_cell.angle_alpha   90.00
_cell.angle_beta   90.00
_cell.angle_gamma   90.00
#
_symmetry.space_group_name_H-M   'P 1'
#
loop_
_entity.id
_entity.type
_entity.pdbx_description
1 polymer ?
#
loop_
_entity_poly.entity_id
_entity_poly.type
_entity_poly.pdbx_seq_one_letter_code
_entity_poly.pdbx_strand_id
1 'polypeptide(L)'
;MRKEDGDPGPKDIVQHIMTSAAATRKHMSRFILRVLPVEVACYASEEEITKAIAPLVAQYFPVETENPIKFAVLYEARANTGIDRMKIINAVAKSVPGPHKVDLNNPDKTIVVEIVRVRRFIILVK
;
A
#
# COMPACT_ATOMS: atom_id res chain seq x y z
N MET A 1 -15.50 -7.49 6.27
CA MET A 1 -15.64 -6.93 7.62
C MET A 1 -16.09 -5.49 7.43
N ARG A 2 -17.24 -5.12 8.01
CA ARG A 2 -17.70 -3.72 7.99
C ARG A 2 -16.78 -2.96 8.94
N LYS A 3 -16.12 -1.92 8.44
CA LYS A 3 -15.30 -1.01 9.24
C LYS A 3 -16.28 -0.02 9.88
N GLU A 4 -16.34 0.06 11.20
CA GLU A 4 -17.11 1.10 11.87
C GLU A 4 -16.25 2.39 11.91
N ASP A 5 -16.87 3.57 11.88
CA ASP A 5 -16.22 4.89 11.74
C ASP A 5 -15.28 5.30 12.90
N GLY A 6 -14.90 4.36 13.77
CA GLY A 6 -13.95 4.56 14.87
C GLY A 6 -12.90 3.45 15.02
N ASP A 7 -12.89 2.42 14.17
CA ASP A 7 -11.92 1.34 14.26
C ASP A 7 -10.52 1.79 13.79
N PRO A 8 -9.45 1.47 14.54
CA PRO A 8 -8.08 1.83 14.17
C PRO A 8 -7.73 1.23 12.80
N GLY A 9 -7.12 2.04 11.94
CA GLY A 9 -6.68 1.59 10.64
C GLY A 9 -5.59 0.51 10.75
N PRO A 10 -5.37 -0.31 9.71
CA PRO A 10 -4.27 -1.26 9.68
C PRO A 10 -2.92 -0.60 10.01
N LYS A 11 -2.71 0.63 9.52
CA LYS A 11 -1.55 1.46 9.83
C LYS A 11 -1.42 1.75 11.33
N ASP A 12 -2.50 2.13 12.00
CA ASP A 12 -2.48 2.49 13.42
C ASP A 12 -2.19 1.28 14.30
N ILE A 13 -2.75 0.12 13.95
CA ILE A 13 -2.49 -1.15 14.63
C ILE A 13 -1.01 -1.51 14.52
N VAL A 14 -0.43 -1.43 13.32
CA VAL A 14 0.99 -1.75 13.13
C VAL A 14 1.88 -0.71 13.81
N GLN A 15 1.54 0.57 13.73
CA GLN A 15 2.28 1.62 14.44
C GLN A 15 2.28 1.38 15.95
N HIS A 16 1.14 0.99 16.53
CA HIS A 16 1.03 0.66 17.93
C HIS A 16 1.88 -0.56 18.29
N ILE A 17 1.79 -1.66 17.51
CA ILE A 17 2.60 -2.88 17.73
C ILE A 17 4.10 -2.53 17.72
N MET A 18 4.55 -1.75 16.75
CA MET A 18 5.96 -1.39 16.61
C MET A 18 6.43 -0.42 17.70
N THR A 19 5.61 0.57 18.07
CA THR A 19 5.93 1.52 19.14
C THR A 19 5.97 0.84 20.51
N SER A 20 5.01 -0.05 20.78
CA SER A 20 4.97 -0.85 22.01
C SER A 20 6.14 -1.82 22.10
N ALA A 21 6.53 -2.46 20.99
CA ALA A 21 7.72 -3.30 20.94
C ALA A 21 9.01 -2.50 21.19
N ALA A 22 9.13 -1.29 20.61
CA ALA A 22 10.26 -0.40 20.83
C ALA A 22 10.37 0.08 22.29
N ALA A 23 9.23 0.43 22.91
CA ALA A 23 9.18 0.91 24.29
C ALA A 23 9.44 -0.20 25.32
N THR A 24 8.79 -1.35 25.15
CA THR A 24 8.86 -2.46 26.14
C THR A 24 10.04 -3.40 25.93
N ARG A 25 10.67 -3.37 24.74
CA ARG A 25 11.67 -4.34 24.26
C ARG A 25 11.20 -5.79 24.35
N LYS A 26 9.90 -6.02 24.42
CA LYS A 26 9.30 -7.36 24.43
C LYS A 26 8.78 -7.69 23.04
N HIS A 27 9.13 -8.87 22.57
CA HIS A 27 8.56 -9.40 21.34
C HIS A 27 7.08 -9.71 21.56
N MET A 28 6.22 -9.05 20.81
CA MET A 28 4.77 -9.29 20.80
C MET A 28 4.42 -10.73 20.37
N SER A 29 5.29 -11.40 19.60
CA SER A 29 5.13 -12.79 19.17
C SER A 29 6.49 -13.43 18.89
N ARG A 30 6.60 -14.74 19.12
CA ARG A 30 7.84 -15.52 18.96
C ARG A 30 8.22 -15.82 17.51
N PHE A 31 7.29 -15.75 16.57
CA PHE A 31 7.48 -16.23 15.19
C PHE A 31 7.23 -15.17 14.10
N ILE A 32 6.96 -13.91 14.48
CA ILE A 32 6.71 -12.85 13.51
C ILE A 32 8.03 -12.22 13.07
N LEU A 33 8.35 -12.33 11.77
CA LEU A 33 9.54 -11.73 11.15
C LEU A 33 9.25 -10.37 10.52
N ARG A 34 8.07 -10.19 9.91
CA ARG A 34 7.68 -8.95 9.21
C ARG A 34 6.17 -8.76 9.34
N VAL A 35 5.75 -7.53 9.63
CA VAL A 35 4.35 -7.10 9.65
C VAL A 35 4.15 -6.04 8.58
N LEU A 36 3.10 -6.17 7.77
CA LEU A 36 2.74 -5.22 6.72
C LEU A 36 1.26 -4.81 6.90
N PRO A 37 0.95 -3.52 7.11
CA PRO A 37 -0.43 -3.06 7.29
C PRO A 37 -1.18 -2.99 5.97
N VAL A 38 -1.77 -4.10 5.54
CA VAL A 38 -2.56 -4.15 4.29
C VAL A 38 -3.81 -3.30 4.40
N GLU A 39 -4.01 -2.36 3.47
CA GLU A 39 -5.17 -1.47 3.49
C GLU A 39 -6.30 -1.97 2.59
N VAL A 40 -5.96 -2.42 1.39
CA VAL A 40 -6.94 -2.93 0.42
C VAL A 40 -6.43 -4.20 -0.21
N ALA A 41 -7.35 -5.15 -0.41
CA ALA A 41 -7.11 -6.35 -1.19
C ALA A 41 -8.17 -6.49 -2.29
N CYS A 42 -7.74 -6.80 -3.52
CA CYS A 42 -8.63 -6.99 -4.66
C CYS A 42 -8.18 -8.17 -5.54
N TYR A 43 -8.95 -8.46 -6.59
CA TYR A 43 -8.54 -9.44 -7.58
C TYR A 43 -7.36 -8.92 -8.41
N ALA A 44 -6.50 -9.82 -8.87
CA ALA A 44 -5.31 -9.48 -9.63
C ALA A 44 -5.63 -9.18 -11.12
N SER A 45 -6.55 -8.24 -11.36
CA SER A 45 -6.82 -7.67 -12.70
C SER A 45 -6.54 -6.16 -12.69
N GLU A 46 -6.12 -5.63 -13.83
CA GLU A 46 -5.78 -4.21 -13.97
C GLU A 46 -6.97 -3.29 -13.62
N GLU A 47 -8.17 -3.65 -14.05
CA GLU A 47 -9.39 -2.90 -13.77
C GLU A 47 -9.73 -2.87 -12.27
N GLU A 48 -9.65 -4.02 -11.60
CA GLU A 48 -9.97 -4.11 -10.17
C GLU A 48 -8.91 -3.41 -9.32
N ILE A 49 -7.65 -3.48 -9.71
CA ILE A 49 -6.55 -2.74 -9.07
C ILE A 49 -6.78 -1.23 -9.17
N THR A 50 -7.16 -0.75 -10.35
CA THR A 50 -7.43 0.68 -10.59
C THR A 50 -8.62 1.19 -9.77
N LYS A 51 -9.69 0.38 -9.65
CA LYS A 51 -10.84 0.70 -8.79
C LYS A 51 -10.46 0.68 -7.30
N ALA A 52 -9.67 -0.32 -6.89
CA ALA A 52 -9.26 -0.52 -5.50
C ALA A 52 -8.31 0.57 -5.01
N ILE A 53 -7.47 1.12 -5.90
CA ILE A 53 -6.49 2.15 -5.53
C ILE A 53 -7.08 3.56 -5.48
N ALA A 54 -8.16 3.83 -6.23
CA ALA A 54 -8.82 5.14 -6.25
C ALA A 54 -9.15 5.70 -4.84
N PRO A 55 -9.78 4.95 -3.91
CA PRO A 55 -10.05 5.45 -2.56
C PRO A 55 -8.77 5.68 -1.74
N LEU A 56 -7.73 4.86 -1.94
CA LEU A 56 -6.44 5.02 -1.26
C LEU A 56 -5.70 6.26 -1.76
N VAL A 57 -5.73 6.51 -3.06
CA VAL A 57 -5.11 7.70 -3.65
C VAL A 57 -5.82 8.94 -3.14
N ALA A 58 -7.15 8.97 -3.11
CA ALA A 58 -7.89 10.11 -2.56
C ALA A 58 -7.53 10.38 -1.09
N GLN A 59 -7.25 9.34 -0.30
CA GLN A 59 -6.89 9.47 1.11
C GLN A 59 -5.44 9.93 1.33
N TYR A 60 -4.48 9.44 0.54
CA TYR A 60 -3.04 9.69 0.76
C TYR A 60 -2.42 10.73 -0.16
N PHE A 61 -3.07 11.03 -1.28
CA PHE A 61 -2.64 11.97 -2.32
C PHE A 61 -3.76 12.97 -2.63
N PRO A 62 -4.07 13.89 -1.68
CA PRO A 62 -5.10 14.89 -1.90
C PRO A 62 -4.67 15.91 -2.95
N VAL A 63 -5.55 16.14 -3.94
CA VAL A 63 -5.32 17.03 -5.09
C VAL A 63 -5.11 18.49 -4.66
N GLU A 64 -5.71 18.90 -3.54
CA GLU A 64 -5.65 20.26 -3.00
C GLU A 64 -4.41 20.53 -2.14
N THR A 65 -3.35 19.73 -2.27
CA THR A 65 -2.11 19.95 -1.52
C THR A 65 -1.19 20.87 -2.30
N GLU A 66 -0.85 22.04 -1.75
CA GLU A 66 0.15 22.97 -2.31
C GLU A 66 1.55 22.34 -2.46
N ASN A 67 1.81 21.23 -1.75
CA ASN A 67 3.07 20.49 -1.77
C ASN A 67 2.96 19.20 -2.59
N PRO A 68 3.64 19.12 -3.76
CA PRO A 68 3.74 17.89 -4.54
C PRO A 68 4.43 16.78 -3.76
N ILE A 69 3.68 15.73 -3.38
CA ILE A 69 4.24 14.51 -2.79
C ILE A 69 5.01 13.72 -3.84
N LYS A 70 6.25 13.34 -3.53
CA LYS A 70 7.02 12.40 -4.33
C LYS A 70 6.65 10.96 -3.97
N PHE A 71 6.40 10.12 -4.96
CA PHE A 71 6.05 8.73 -4.70
C PHE A 71 6.78 7.72 -5.57
N ALA A 72 6.88 6.50 -5.06
CA ALA A 72 7.37 5.34 -5.81
C ALA A 72 6.31 4.23 -5.81
N VAL A 73 6.28 3.45 -6.89
CA VAL A 73 5.43 2.26 -6.99
C VAL A 73 6.33 1.04 -7.01
N LEU A 74 6.25 0.22 -5.96
CA LEU A 74 7.01 -1.01 -5.82
C LEU A 74 6.13 -2.22 -6.07
N TYR A 75 6.47 -3.02 -7.08
CA TYR A 75 5.79 -4.27 -7.37
C TYR A 75 6.56 -5.45 -6.77
N GLU A 76 5.87 -6.24 -5.95
CA GLU A 76 6.32 -7.54 -5.45
C GLU A 76 5.29 -8.62 -5.85
N ALA A 77 5.75 -9.78 -6.30
CA ALA A 77 4.86 -10.89 -6.64
C ALA A 77 5.37 -12.22 -6.07
N ARG A 78 4.45 -12.98 -5.50
CA ARG A 78 4.70 -14.31 -4.93
C ARG A 78 3.81 -15.34 -5.64
N ALA A 79 4.45 -16.31 -6.27
CA ALA A 79 3.81 -17.41 -7.01
C ALA A 79 2.85 -16.94 -8.13
N ASN A 80 3.33 -16.02 -8.98
CA ASN A 80 2.60 -15.59 -10.17
C ASN A 80 3.56 -15.38 -11.35
N THR A 81 3.21 -15.90 -12.53
CA THR A 81 3.98 -15.79 -13.77
C THR A 81 3.20 -15.10 -14.90
N GLY A 82 1.91 -14.81 -14.73
CA GLY A 82 1.04 -14.34 -15.81
C GLY A 82 0.78 -12.83 -15.88
N ILE A 83 1.17 -12.05 -14.87
CA ILE A 83 0.89 -10.61 -14.82
C ILE A 83 2.14 -9.82 -15.17
N ASP A 84 1.99 -8.91 -16.13
CA ASP A 84 3.04 -7.98 -16.53
C ASP A 84 3.26 -6.91 -15.45
N ARG A 85 4.43 -6.98 -14.83
CA ARG A 85 4.89 -6.04 -13.80
C ARG A 85 4.77 -4.58 -14.25
N MET A 86 5.19 -4.25 -15.48
CA MET A 86 5.20 -2.86 -15.93
C MET A 86 3.78 -2.34 -16.17
N LYS A 87 2.87 -3.18 -16.63
CA LYS A 87 1.46 -2.78 -16.80
C LYS A 87 0.85 -2.36 -15.47
N ILE A 88 1.04 -3.15 -14.41
CA ILE A 88 0.51 -2.82 -13.08
C ILE A 88 1.13 -1.55 -12.51
N ILE A 89 2.46 -1.41 -12.59
CA ILE A 89 3.15 -0.21 -12.12
C ILE A 89 2.63 1.04 -12.83
N ASN A 90 2.48 0.97 -14.15
CA ASN A 90 1.98 2.08 -14.96
C ASN A 90 0.50 2.40 -14.66
N ALA A 91 -0.35 1.38 -14.48
CA ALA A 91 -1.76 1.58 -14.11
C ALA A 91 -1.90 2.28 -12.76
N VAL A 92 -1.12 1.84 -11.76
CA VAL A 92 -1.08 2.46 -10.43
C VAL A 92 -0.53 3.88 -10.50
N ALA A 93 0.58 4.12 -11.20
CA ALA A 93 1.17 5.44 -11.32
C ALA A 93 0.23 6.45 -12.02
N LYS A 94 -0.51 6.01 -13.05
CA LYS A 94 -1.52 6.83 -13.74
C LYS A 94 -2.74 7.16 -12.88
N SER A 95 -3.01 6.33 -11.87
CA SER A 95 -4.15 6.54 -10.97
C SER A 95 -3.88 7.65 -9.94
N VAL A 96 -2.62 8.07 -9.76
CA VAL A 96 -2.25 9.18 -8.87
C VAL A 96 -2.38 10.50 -9.64
N PRO A 97 -3.23 11.45 -9.18
CA PRO A 97 -3.41 12.73 -9.85
C PRO A 97 -2.17 13.64 -9.72
N GLY A 98 -2.00 14.56 -10.67
CA GLY A 98 -1.07 15.69 -10.50
C GLY A 98 -1.54 16.60 -9.35
N PRO A 99 -0.64 17.24 -8.58
CA PRO A 99 0.75 17.58 -8.92
C PRO A 99 1.81 16.56 -8.46
N HIS A 100 1.42 15.40 -7.93
CA HIS A 100 2.35 14.40 -7.40
C HIS A 100 3.29 13.84 -8.47
N LYS A 101 4.56 13.60 -8.09
CA LYS A 101 5.61 13.16 -9.02
C LYS A 101 6.20 11.83 -8.62
N VAL A 102 6.51 10.99 -9.60
CA VAL A 102 7.24 9.75 -9.37
C VAL A 102 8.73 10.06 -9.11
N ASP A 103 9.27 9.63 -7.98
CA ASP A 103 10.70 9.69 -7.64
C ASP A 103 11.12 8.32 -7.09
N LEU A 104 11.97 7.60 -7.84
CA LEU A 104 12.43 6.27 -7.47
C LEU A 104 13.62 6.30 -6.50
N ASN A 105 14.28 7.46 -6.36
CA ASN A 105 15.48 7.60 -5.55
C ASN A 105 15.15 8.10 -4.14
N ASN A 106 14.24 9.07 -4.03
CA ASN A 106 13.86 9.63 -2.73
C ASN A 106 12.35 9.92 -2.64
N PRO A 107 11.50 8.87 -2.59
CA PRO A 107 10.05 9.02 -2.44
C PRO A 107 9.66 9.41 -1.01
N ASP A 108 8.68 10.31 -0.87
CA ASP A 108 8.04 10.64 0.42
C ASP A 108 7.04 9.54 0.82
N LYS A 109 6.40 8.92 -0.18
CA LYS A 109 5.46 7.81 -0.01
C LYS A 109 5.75 6.69 -0.99
N THR A 110 5.60 5.45 -0.57
CA THR A 110 5.77 4.29 -1.43
C THR A 110 4.49 3.46 -1.48
N ILE A 111 3.93 3.30 -2.68
CA ILE A 111 2.83 2.39 -2.95
C ILE A 111 3.43 1.02 -3.22
N VAL A 112 3.26 0.09 -2.28
CA VAL A 112 3.67 -1.29 -2.44
C VAL A 112 2.49 -2.11 -2.94
N VAL A 113 2.75 -2.78 -4.05
CA VAL A 113 1.83 -3.53 -4.89
C VAL A 113 2.25 -4.98 -4.76
N GLU A 114 1.60 -5.73 -3.89
CA GLU A 114 1.97 -7.11 -3.59
C GLU A 114 0.96 -8.13 -4.15
N ILE A 115 1.40 -9.02 -5.03
CA ILE A 115 0.58 -10.11 -5.55
C ILE A 115 0.84 -11.37 -4.74
N VAL A 116 -0.19 -11.91 -4.07
CA VAL A 116 -0.10 -13.13 -3.27
C VAL A 116 -1.02 -14.19 -3.86
N ARG A 117 -0.43 -15.09 -4.67
CA ARG A 117 -1.11 -16.11 -5.51
C ARG A 117 -1.99 -15.48 -6.60
N VAL A 118 -2.28 -16.27 -7.64
CA VAL A 118 -2.93 -15.88 -8.92
C VAL A 118 -4.17 -14.97 -8.79
N ARG A 119 -4.86 -14.96 -7.65
CA ARG A 119 -6.19 -14.32 -7.51
C ARG A 119 -6.26 -13.14 -6.55
N ARG A 120 -5.20 -12.81 -5.81
CA ARG A 120 -5.28 -11.76 -4.78
C ARG A 120 -4.11 -10.80 -4.84
N PHE A 121 -4.48 -9.54 -4.80
CA PHE A 121 -3.59 -8.41 -4.82
C PHE A 121 -3.76 -7.61 -3.53
N ILE A 122 -2.66 -7.04 -3.02
CA ILE A 122 -2.56 -6.33 -1.75
C ILE A 122 -1.90 -4.98 -2.02
N ILE A 123 -2.56 -3.91 -1.56
CA ILE A 123 -2.01 -2.55 -1.64
C ILE A 123 -1.68 -2.07 -0.23
N LEU A 124 -0.47 -1.55 -0.11
CA LEU A 124 0.05 -0.88 1.07
C LEU A 124 0.60 0.48 0.64
N VAL A 125 0.25 1.54 1.36
CA VAL A 125 0.91 2.84 1.22
C VAL A 125 1.79 3.05 2.45
N LYS A 126 3.10 3.18 2.22
CA LYS A 126 4.11 3.42 3.27
C LYS A 126 4.63 4.85 3.23
#